data_AF-A0A6P2D3N6-F1
#
_entry.id   AF-A0A6P2D3N6-F1
#
_cell.length_a   1.000
_cell.length_b   1.000
_cell.length_c   1.000
_cell.angle_alpha   90.00
_cell.angle_beta   90.00
_cell.angle_gamma   90.00
#
_symmetry.space_group_name_H-M   'P 1'
#
loop_
_entity.id
_entity.type
_entity.pdbx_description
1 polymer ?
#
loop_
_entity_poly.entity_id
_entity_poly.type
_entity_poly.pdbx_seq_one_letter_code
_entity_poly.pdbx_strand_id
1 'polypeptide(L)'
;MNNKTVLEQANAAVTKGDYDGFLAFCTDDTLWTFVGDRVLKGKEAVCQWMTESYTSPPEVTVDRLISEGEFLTAVGTATMAGKNGKKERFAYSDVWRLRDGKLAELRAFVIKEE
;
A
#
# COMPACT_ATOMS: atom_id res chain seq x y z
N MET A 1 -7.67 -15.84 -7.44
CA MET A 1 -6.23 -15.52 -7.27
C MET A 1 -5.87 -15.76 -5.83
N ASN A 2 -4.61 -16.09 -5.52
CA ASN A 2 -4.18 -16.10 -4.12
C ASN A 2 -3.92 -14.65 -3.66
N ASN A 3 -3.91 -14.41 -2.34
CA ASN A 3 -3.77 -13.07 -1.77
C ASN A 3 -2.47 -12.37 -2.21
N LYS A 4 -1.38 -13.13 -2.35
CA LYS A 4 -0.08 -12.59 -2.79
C LYS A 4 -0.16 -12.00 -4.19
N THR A 5 -0.77 -12.73 -5.13
CA THR A 5 -0.97 -12.27 -6.50
C THR A 5 -1.84 -11.03 -6.58
N VAL A 6 -2.88 -10.92 -5.74
CA VAL A 6 -3.71 -9.71 -5.66
C VAL A 6 -2.85 -8.50 -5.28
N LEU A 7 -2.02 -8.62 -4.23
CA LEU A 7 -1.17 -7.51 -3.80
C LEU A 7 -0.06 -7.19 -4.81
N GLU A 8 0.57 -8.19 -5.43
CA GLU A 8 1.59 -7.99 -6.46
C GLU A 8 1.04 -7.20 -7.66
N GLN A 9 -0.16 -7.57 -8.13
CA GLN A 9 -0.83 -6.85 -9.22
C GLN A 9 -1.24 -5.44 -8.82
N ALA A 10 -1.76 -5.27 -7.60
CA ALA A 10 -2.10 -3.96 -7.06
C ALA A 10 -0.85 -3.05 -6.98
N ASN A 11 0.26 -3.54 -6.41
CA ASN A 11 1.53 -2.80 -6.35
C ASN A 11 2.08 -2.45 -7.73
N ALA A 12 1.95 -3.36 -8.71
CA ALA A 12 2.36 -3.08 -10.09
C ALA A 12 1.57 -1.93 -10.73
N ALA A 13 0.31 -1.73 -10.37
CA ALA A 13 -0.48 -0.57 -10.80
C ALA A 13 0.07 0.72 -10.17
N VAL A 14 0.36 0.71 -8.86
CA VAL A 14 0.96 1.85 -8.14
C VAL A 14 2.29 2.27 -8.75
N THR A 15 3.20 1.33 -9.04
CA THR A 15 4.51 1.62 -9.66
C THR A 15 4.38 2.26 -11.04
N LYS A 16 3.26 2.03 -11.75
CA LYS A 16 2.96 2.64 -13.06
C LYS A 16 2.23 3.98 -12.93
N GLY A 17 1.90 4.42 -11.71
CA GLY A 17 1.05 5.59 -11.47
C GLY A 17 -0.44 5.37 -11.76
N ASP A 18 -0.87 4.12 -11.88
CA ASP A 18 -2.27 3.75 -12.14
C ASP A 18 -3.02 3.52 -10.82
N TYR A 19 -3.44 4.63 -10.19
CA TYR A 19 -4.12 4.58 -8.90
C TYR A 19 -5.55 4.05 -9.01
N ASP A 20 -6.25 4.34 -10.11
CA ASP A 20 -7.58 3.76 -10.36
C ASP A 20 -7.49 2.24 -10.55
N GLY A 21 -6.47 1.76 -11.28
CA GLY A 21 -6.16 0.34 -11.40
C GLY A 21 -5.84 -0.31 -10.06
N PHE A 22 -5.10 0.36 -9.18
CA PHE A 22 -4.90 -0.11 -7.80
C PHE A 22 -6.22 -0.20 -7.02
N LEU A 23 -7.06 0.84 -7.10
CA LEU A 23 -8.34 0.90 -6.37
C LEU A 23 -9.34 -0.17 -6.83
N ALA A 24 -9.21 -0.70 -8.05
CA ALA A 24 -10.01 -1.84 -8.51
C ALA A 24 -9.80 -3.10 -7.63
N PHE A 25 -8.62 -3.23 -7.01
CA PHE A 25 -8.30 -4.31 -6.07
C PHE A 25 -8.81 -4.07 -4.65
N CYS A 26 -9.27 -2.87 -4.32
CA CYS A 26 -9.78 -2.54 -2.98
C CYS A 26 -11.30 -2.81 -2.87
N THR A 27 -11.79 -3.06 -1.66
CA THR A 27 -13.23 -2.94 -1.37
C THR A 27 -13.64 -1.48 -1.27
N ASP A 28 -14.90 -1.15 -1.53
CA ASP A 28 -15.34 0.25 -1.56
C ASP A 28 -15.24 0.92 -0.17
N ASP A 29 -15.41 0.12 0.88
CA ASP A 29 -15.30 0.45 2.30
C ASP A 29 -13.91 0.22 2.90
N THR A 30 -12.85 0.11 2.08
CA THR A 30 -11.50 -0.24 2.55
C THR A 30 -11.04 0.65 3.71
N LEU A 31 -10.45 0.07 4.75
CA LEU A 31 -10.01 0.79 5.95
C LEU A 31 -8.49 0.70 6.11
N TRP A 32 -7.81 1.83 5.99
CA TRP A 32 -6.35 1.87 6.10
C TRP A 32 -5.94 2.61 7.36
N THR A 33 -5.12 1.95 8.18
CA THR A 33 -4.53 2.52 9.39
C THR A 33 -3.02 2.62 9.21
N PHE A 34 -2.53 3.84 9.06
CA PHE A 34 -1.10 4.13 9.14
C PHE A 34 -0.74 4.33 10.60
N VAL A 35 -0.06 3.35 11.18
CA VAL A 35 0.21 3.32 12.62
C VAL A 35 1.10 4.51 13.01
N GLY A 36 0.59 5.33 13.93
CA GLY A 36 1.28 6.55 14.39
C GLY A 36 1.01 7.80 13.56
N ASP A 37 0.15 7.73 12.53
CA ASP A 37 -0.21 8.88 11.68
C ASP A 37 -1.73 9.05 11.58
N ARG A 38 -2.39 8.33 10.66
CA ARG A 38 -3.80 8.57 10.30
C ARG A 38 -4.56 7.30 9.95
N VAL A 39 -5.87 7.46 9.81
CA VAL A 39 -6.77 6.42 9.31
C VAL A 39 -7.52 6.95 8.09
N LEU A 40 -7.58 6.18 7.01
CA LEU A 40 -8.36 6.46 5.80
C LEU A 40 -9.55 5.49 5.73
N LYS A 41 -10.71 6.01 5.31
CA LYS A 41 -11.96 5.25 5.25
C LYS A 41 -12.57 5.35 3.86
N GLY A 42 -12.68 4.21 3.19
CA GLY A 42 -13.22 4.07 1.85
C GLY A 42 -12.22 4.44 0.75
N LYS A 43 -12.51 3.99 -0.47
CA LYS A 43 -11.66 4.20 -1.66
C LYS A 43 -11.39 5.66 -1.96
N GLU A 44 -12.38 6.52 -1.76
CA GLU A 44 -12.25 7.95 -2.07
C GLU A 44 -11.15 8.60 -1.21
N ALA A 45 -11.14 8.31 0.10
CA ALA A 45 -10.10 8.80 1.00
C ALA A 45 -8.71 8.24 0.64
N VAL A 46 -8.63 6.98 0.20
CA VAL A 46 -7.37 6.38 -0.27
C VAL A 46 -6.89 7.04 -1.57
N CYS A 47 -7.79 7.27 -2.54
CA CYS A 47 -7.48 7.92 -3.81
C CYS A 47 -6.93 9.33 -3.59
N GLN A 48 -7.61 10.12 -2.76
CA GLN A 48 -7.18 11.48 -2.41
C GLN A 48 -5.81 11.44 -1.76
N TRP A 49 -5.61 10.56 -0.78
CA TRP A 49 -4.32 10.43 -0.08
C TRP A 49 -3.18 10.03 -1.03
N MET A 50 -3.40 9.08 -1.95
CA MET A 50 -2.39 8.68 -2.94
C MET A 50 -2.01 9.85 -3.85
N THR A 51 -3.00 10.63 -4.30
CA THR A 51 -2.79 11.80 -5.16
C THR A 51 -2.01 12.91 -4.45
N GLU A 52 -2.30 13.15 -3.17
CA GLU A 52 -1.61 14.17 -2.36
C GLU A 52 -0.20 13.73 -1.92
N SER A 53 -0.02 12.44 -1.65
CA SER A 53 1.22 11.90 -1.07
C SER A 53 2.27 11.54 -2.12
N TYR A 54 1.85 11.10 -3.31
CA TYR A 54 2.74 10.67 -4.37
C TYR A 54 2.89 11.75 -5.44
N THR A 55 3.91 12.61 -5.29
CA THR A 55 4.34 13.52 -6.37
C THR A 55 4.89 12.78 -7.58
N SER A 56 5.38 11.56 -7.38
CA SER A 56 5.73 10.59 -8.41
C SER A 56 5.43 9.18 -7.86
N PRO A 57 5.25 8.16 -8.72
CA PRO A 57 5.07 6.79 -8.27
C PRO A 57 6.19 6.35 -7.31
N PRO A 58 5.86 5.68 -6.19
CA PRO A 58 6.87 5.17 -5.27
C PRO A 58 7.58 3.95 -5.87
N GLU A 59 8.84 3.75 -5.49
CA GLU A 59 9.58 2.52 -5.78
C GLU A 59 9.38 1.57 -4.60
N VAL A 60 8.58 0.52 -4.77
CA VAL A 60 8.27 -0.47 -3.73
C VAL A 60 9.00 -1.78 -4.04
N THR A 61 9.77 -2.26 -3.08
CA THR A 61 10.41 -3.58 -3.12
C THR A 61 9.83 -4.44 -2.02
N VAL A 62 9.29 -5.61 -2.39
CA VAL A 62 8.72 -6.58 -1.45
C VAL A 62 9.76 -7.67 -1.17
N ASP A 63 10.27 -7.72 0.05
CA ASP A 63 11.26 -8.73 0.47
C ASP A 63 10.58 -10.03 0.90
N ARG A 64 9.38 -9.93 1.48
CA ARG A 64 8.65 -11.09 1.99
C ARG A 64 7.14 -10.91 1.93
N LEU A 65 6.46 -11.97 1.46
CA LEU A 65 5.01 -12.13 1.52
C LEU A 65 4.63 -13.35 2.34
N ILE A 66 3.95 -13.15 3.47
CA ILE A 66 3.45 -14.20 4.37
C ILE A 66 1.92 -14.15 4.31
N SER A 67 1.25 -15.26 4.02
CA SER A 67 -0.21 -15.28 3.93
C SER A 67 -0.79 -16.45 4.70
N GLU A 68 -1.87 -16.19 5.44
CA GLU A 68 -2.63 -17.16 6.22
C GLU A 68 -4.11 -16.75 6.21
N GLY A 69 -4.98 -17.63 5.71
CA GLY A 69 -6.40 -17.34 5.56
C GLY A 69 -6.66 -16.07 4.73
N GLU A 70 -7.38 -15.13 5.31
CA GLU A 70 -7.68 -13.81 4.70
C GLU A 70 -6.57 -12.78 4.89
N PHE A 71 -5.52 -13.11 5.64
CA PHE A 71 -4.45 -12.17 5.95
C PHE A 71 -3.24 -12.33 5.03
N LEU A 72 -2.57 -11.21 4.78
CA LEU A 72 -1.34 -11.11 4.03
C LEU A 72 -0.44 -10.05 4.67
N THR A 73 0.77 -10.42 5.05
CA THR A 73 1.81 -9.47 5.47
C THR A 73 2.81 -9.29 4.35
N ALA A 74 3.06 -8.03 3.99
CA ALA A 74 4.15 -7.63 3.12
C ALA A 74 5.22 -6.90 3.94
N VAL A 75 6.47 -7.36 3.83
CA VAL A 75 7.63 -6.69 4.42
C VAL A 75 8.56 -6.30 3.29
N GLY A 76 9.09 -5.09 3.36
CA GLY A 76 9.99 -4.61 2.33
C GLY A 76 10.46 -3.19 2.57
N THR A 77 10.88 -2.55 1.47
CA THR A 77 11.28 -1.15 1.46
C THR A 77 10.50 -0.35 0.43
N ALA A 78 10.18 0.90 0.76
CA ALA A 78 9.56 1.86 -0.14
C ALA A 78 10.46 3.08 -0.25
N THR A 79 10.64 3.58 -1.48
CA THR A 79 11.36 4.82 -1.73
C THR A 79 10.41 5.85 -2.32
N MET A 80 10.32 7.00 -1.68
CA MET A 80 9.44 8.10 -2.08
C MET A 80 10.26 9.33 -2.51
N ALA A 81 9.68 10.14 -3.39
CA ALA A 81 10.24 11.45 -3.70
C ALA A 81 10.10 12.38 -2.49
N GLY A 82 11.22 12.83 -1.93
CA GLY A 82 11.25 13.83 -0.87
C GLY A 82 11.16 15.25 -1.41
N LYS A 83 10.85 16.21 -0.51
CA LYS A 83 10.55 17.61 -0.84
C LYS A 83 11.69 18.39 -1.54
N ASN A 84 12.93 17.92 -1.44
CA ASN A 84 14.11 18.59 -1.99
C ASN A 84 14.73 17.83 -3.19
N GLY A 85 13.97 16.95 -3.83
CA GLY A 85 14.47 16.06 -4.89
C GLY A 85 15.36 14.92 -4.36
N LYS A 86 15.57 14.83 -3.04
CA LYS A 86 16.19 13.67 -2.39
C LYS A 86 15.16 12.58 -2.21
N LYS A 87 15.53 11.35 -2.56
CA LYS A 87 14.73 10.16 -2.27
C LYS A 87 14.75 9.89 -0.76
N GLU A 88 13.59 9.60 -0.19
CA GLU A 88 13.46 9.13 1.19
C GLU A 88 13.13 7.65 1.17
N ARG A 89 13.84 6.87 1.98
CA ARG A 89 13.68 5.41 2.05
C ARG A 89 13.00 5.02 3.36
N PHE A 90 12.15 4.02 3.28
CA PHE A 90 11.39 3.53 4.41
C PHE A 90 11.41 2.01 4.41
N ALA A 91 11.60 1.42 5.59
CA ALA A 91 11.25 0.03 5.85
C ALA A 91 9.77 -0.03 6.19
N TYR A 92 9.06 -1.05 5.70
CA TYR A 92 7.65 -1.22 6.00
C TYR A 92 7.28 -2.66 6.35
N SER A 93 6.22 -2.79 7.16
CA SER A 93 5.47 -4.01 7.36
C SER A 93 3.99 -3.69 7.26
N ASP A 94 3.36 -4.16 6.19
CA ASP A 94 1.95 -3.92 5.91
C ASP A 94 1.17 -5.21 6.14
N VAL A 95 0.21 -5.15 7.07
CA VAL A 95 -0.72 -6.25 7.32
C VAL A 95 -2.03 -5.94 6.62
N TRP A 96 -2.32 -6.72 5.59
CA TRP A 96 -3.54 -6.67 4.82
C TRP A 96 -4.52 -7.73 5.28
N ARG A 97 -5.81 -7.37 5.30
CA ARG A 97 -6.92 -8.31 5.30
C ARG A 97 -7.65 -8.22 3.97
N LEU A 98 -7.84 -9.36 3.33
CA LEU A 98 -8.63 -9.47 2.13
C LEU A 98 -10.06 -9.89 2.47
N ARG A 99 -11.01 -9.43 1.67
CA ARG A 99 -12.41 -9.87 1.70
C ARG A 99 -12.88 -10.06 0.27
N ASP A 100 -13.39 -11.24 -0.05
CA ASP A 100 -13.84 -11.60 -1.41
C ASP A 100 -12.77 -11.35 -2.49
N GLY A 101 -11.50 -11.62 -2.15
CA GLY A 101 -10.36 -11.43 -3.06
C GLY A 101 -9.93 -9.97 -3.27
N LYS A 102 -10.44 -9.03 -2.47
CA LYS A 102 -10.10 -7.59 -2.52
C LYS A 102 -9.45 -7.12 -1.22
N LEU A 103 -8.61 -6.09 -1.30
CA LEU A 103 -7.95 -5.43 -0.18
C LEU A 103 -8.98 -4.64 0.66
N ALA A 104 -9.37 -5.21 1.80
CA ALA A 104 -10.42 -4.66 2.65
C ALA A 104 -9.86 -3.83 3.81
N GLU A 105 -8.74 -4.24 4.38
CA GLU A 105 -8.10 -3.51 5.47
C GLU A 105 -6.59 -3.51 5.32
N LEU A 106 -5.98 -2.40 5.72
CA LEU A 106 -4.54 -2.24 5.85
C LEU A 106 -4.22 -1.76 7.26
N ARG A 107 -3.24 -2.39 7.89
CA ARG A 107 -2.48 -1.84 9.01
C ARG A 107 -1.02 -1.70 8.62
N ALA A 108 -0.61 -0.47 8.32
CA ALA A 108 0.72 -0.16 7.82
C ALA A 108 1.63 0.31 8.95
N PHE A 109 2.81 -0.30 9.05
CA PHE A 109 3.90 0.12 9.92
C PHE A 109 5.05 0.57 9.04
N VAL A 110 5.38 1.86 9.07
CA VAL A 110 6.37 2.47 8.19
C VAL A 110 7.40 3.19 9.03
N ILE A 111 8.68 2.91 8.79
CA ILE A 111 9.81 3.47 9.54
C ILE A 111 10.76 4.07 8.52
N LYS A 112 11.10 5.35 8.70
CA LYS A 112 12.10 6.02 7.86
C LYS A 112 13.48 5.41 8.11
N GLU A 113 14.16 5.01 7.04
CA GLU A 113 15.57 4.62 7.08
C GLU A 113 16.47 5.86 7.03
N GLU A 114 17.65 5.77 7.65
CA GLU A 114 18.64 6.86 7.72
C GLU A 114 19.38 7.11 6.40
#